data_AF-A0A3G1A7S3-F1
#
_entry.id   AF-A0A3G1A7S3-F1
#
_cell.length_a   1.000
_cell.length_b   1.000
_cell.length_c   1.000
_cell.angle_alpha   90.00
_cell.angle_beta   90.00
_cell.angle_gamma   90.00
#
_symmetry.space_group_name_H-M   'P 1'
#
loop_
_entity.id
_entity.type
_entity.pdbx_description
1 polymer ?
#
loop_
_entity_poly.entity_id
_entity_poly.type
_entity_poly.pdbx_seq_one_letter_code
_entity_poly.pdbx_strand_id
1 'polypeptide(L)'
;MSDAEITMLLRQLLEDILSLFPKAGLATLVIFVTLLFVKLLNKAINWLVRTSRLEDYVKRAVPEGTRIPVNSLIIFLADAGVIATSTAIVVRIFVPEYTQAYRDLIAYIYRVGSVVVLSMLTFVIIDALVKSMRLERKTERFFTMLSLLLITLLLIDLAALSSEIKLALAIGIAIGIGLLIGVFSLWAFFGEQIDLLLRTLRSKEIAESRDRDLPVSSED
;
A
#
# COMPACT_ATOMS: atom_id res chain seq x y z
N MET A 1 -1.84 -52.73 28.42
CA MET A 1 -2.33 -52.64 27.04
C MET A 1 -2.53 -54.06 26.53
N SER A 2 -3.76 -54.43 26.19
CA SER A 2 -4.02 -55.75 25.58
C SER A 2 -3.73 -55.70 24.08
N ASP A 3 -3.38 -56.83 23.48
CA ASP A 3 -3.17 -56.93 22.01
C ASP A 3 -4.41 -56.50 21.21
N ALA A 4 -5.60 -56.58 21.82
CA ALA A 4 -6.85 -56.08 21.25
C ALA A 4 -6.91 -54.54 21.18
N GLU A 5 -6.31 -53.83 22.15
CA GLU A 5 -6.24 -52.36 22.12
C GLU A 5 -5.26 -51.87 21.04
N ILE A 6 -4.12 -52.57 20.88
CA ILE A 6 -3.11 -52.24 19.87
C ILE A 6 -3.67 -52.42 18.46
N THR A 7 -4.38 -53.53 18.22
CA THR A 7 -5.01 -53.80 16.91
C THR A 7 -6.16 -52.85 16.61
N MET A 8 -6.93 -52.44 17.62
CA MET A 8 -8.00 -51.46 17.46
C MET A 8 -7.44 -50.06 17.13
N LEU A 9 -6.40 -49.61 17.84
CA LEU A 9 -5.71 -48.35 17.54
C LEU A 9 -5.07 -48.36 16.15
N LEU A 10 -4.43 -49.48 15.76
CA LEU A 10 -3.82 -49.62 14.43
C LEU A 10 -4.87 -49.54 13.32
N ARG A 11 -6.02 -50.18 13.51
CA ARG A 11 -7.13 -50.15 12.54
C ARG A 11 -7.72 -48.75 12.42
N GLN A 12 -7.89 -48.04 13.53
CA GLN A 12 -8.38 -46.67 13.54
C GLN A 12 -7.40 -45.71 12.85
N LEU A 13 -6.09 -45.85 13.10
CA LEU A 13 -5.06 -45.09 12.39
C LEU A 13 -5.04 -45.41 10.89
N LEU A 14 -5.23 -46.67 10.50
CA LEU A 14 -5.34 -47.04 9.08
C LEU A 14 -6.57 -46.42 8.42
N GLU A 15 -7.73 -46.45 9.08
CA GLU A 15 -8.96 -45.83 8.56
C GLU A 15 -8.81 -44.30 8.43
N ASP A 16 -8.18 -43.64 9.41
CA ASP A 16 -7.87 -42.22 9.36
C ASP A 16 -6.93 -41.89 8.19
N ILE A 17 -5.86 -42.67 7.98
CA ILE A 17 -4.92 -42.50 6.86
C ILE A 17 -5.61 -42.75 5.51
N LEU A 18 -6.43 -43.80 5.41
CA LEU A 18 -7.18 -44.11 4.20
C LEU A 18 -8.22 -43.02 3.87
N SER A 19 -8.78 -42.35 4.88
CA SER A 19 -9.67 -41.20 4.68
C SER A 19 -8.98 -39.96 4.10
N LEU A 20 -7.65 -39.86 4.24
CA LEU A 20 -6.85 -38.75 3.69
C LEU A 20 -6.53 -38.92 2.21
N PHE A 21 -6.51 -40.14 1.68
CA PHE A 21 -6.23 -40.41 0.25
C PHE A 21 -7.12 -39.61 -0.72
N PRO A 22 -8.47 -39.64 -0.62
CA PRO A 22 -9.32 -38.85 -1.51
C PRO A 22 -9.13 -37.34 -1.33
N LYS A 23 -8.87 -36.88 -0.09
CA LYS A 23 -8.59 -35.46 0.20
C LYS A 23 -7.28 -34.99 -0.44
N ALA A 24 -6.23 -35.81 -0.39
CA ALA A 24 -4.95 -35.54 -1.03
C ALA A 24 -5.07 -35.50 -2.56
N GLY A 25 -5.87 -36.40 -3.14
CA GLY A 25 -6.19 -36.38 -4.58
C GLY A 25 -6.88 -35.08 -5.01
N LEU A 26 -7.91 -34.65 -4.27
CA LEU A 26 -8.60 -33.39 -4.52
C LEU A 26 -7.68 -32.16 -4.35
N ALA A 27 -6.85 -32.13 -3.30
CA ALA A 27 -5.90 -31.04 -3.08
C ALA A 27 -4.88 -30.95 -4.23
N THR A 28 -4.39 -32.09 -4.71
CA THR A 28 -3.48 -32.15 -5.87
C THR A 28 -4.17 -31.65 -7.14
N LEU A 29 -5.42 -32.03 -7.36
CA LEU A 29 -6.22 -31.53 -8.49
C LEU A 29 -6.40 -30.01 -8.41
N VAL A 30 -6.71 -29.47 -7.23
CA VAL A 30 -6.83 -28.02 -7.02
C VAL A 30 -5.52 -27.33 -7.38
N ILE A 31 -4.39 -27.80 -6.86
CA ILE A 31 -3.06 -27.23 -7.18
C ILE A 31 -2.81 -27.27 -8.69
N PHE A 32 -3.11 -28.39 -9.35
CA PHE A 32 -2.95 -28.52 -10.80
C PHE A 32 -3.80 -27.50 -11.57
N VAL A 33 -5.08 -27.36 -11.22
CA VAL A 33 -5.99 -26.38 -11.82
C VAL A 33 -5.52 -24.96 -11.55
N THR A 34 -5.03 -24.67 -10.35
CA THR A 34 -4.47 -23.37 -9.97
C THR A 34 -3.27 -23.01 -10.85
N LEU A 35 -2.32 -23.93 -11.06
CA LEU A 35 -1.16 -23.67 -11.92
C LEU A 35 -1.59 -23.41 -13.38
N LEU A 36 -2.57 -24.16 -13.88
CA LEU A 36 -3.13 -23.95 -15.21
C LEU A 36 -3.83 -22.59 -15.31
N PHE A 37 -4.56 -22.19 -14.28
CA PHE A 37 -5.23 -20.90 -14.19
C PHE A 37 -4.24 -19.74 -14.12
N VAL A 38 -3.19 -19.82 -13.29
CA VAL A 38 -2.10 -18.82 -13.23
C VAL A 38 -1.48 -18.63 -14.62
N LYS A 39 -1.17 -19.73 -15.32
CA LYS A 39 -0.59 -19.66 -16.67
C LYS A 39 -1.54 -18.99 -17.66
N LEU A 40 -2.83 -19.31 -17.61
CA LEU A 40 -3.84 -18.71 -18.48
C LEU A 40 -4.04 -17.21 -18.17
N LEU A 41 -4.14 -16.88 -16.89
CA LEU A 41 -4.32 -15.52 -16.39
C LEU A 41 -3.13 -14.64 -16.77
N ASN A 42 -1.90 -15.11 -16.55
CA ASN A 42 -0.70 -14.38 -16.93
C ASN A 42 -0.58 -14.22 -18.44
N LYS A 43 -1.01 -15.21 -19.23
CA LYS A 43 -1.13 -15.06 -20.69
C LYS A 43 -2.16 -14.00 -21.07
N ALA A 44 -3.33 -13.99 -20.42
CA ALA A 44 -4.39 -13.02 -20.67
C ALA A 44 -3.98 -11.59 -20.28
N ILE A 45 -3.36 -11.41 -19.11
CA ILE A 45 -2.84 -10.12 -18.64
C ILE A 45 -1.78 -9.59 -19.61
N ASN A 46 -0.78 -10.40 -19.95
CA ASN A 46 0.26 -9.98 -20.89
C ASN A 46 -0.32 -9.66 -22.28
N TRP A 47 -1.29 -10.45 -22.75
CA TRP A 47 -1.99 -10.17 -24.00
C TRP A 47 -2.77 -8.85 -23.93
N LEU A 48 -3.49 -8.60 -22.83
CA LEU A 48 -4.27 -7.39 -22.61
C LEU A 48 -3.36 -6.16 -22.52
N VAL A 49 -2.29 -6.21 -21.73
CA VAL A 49 -1.33 -5.11 -21.57
C VAL A 49 -0.64 -4.78 -22.88
N ARG A 50 -0.25 -5.80 -23.65
CA ARG A 50 0.37 -5.61 -24.97
C ARG A 50 -0.61 -5.03 -25.98
N THR A 51 -1.86 -5.51 -26.00
CA THR A 51 -2.89 -5.05 -26.95
C THR A 51 -3.35 -3.63 -26.64
N SER A 52 -3.56 -3.33 -25.36
CA SER A 52 -3.99 -2.01 -24.88
C SER A 52 -2.89 -0.96 -24.93
N ARG A 53 -1.63 -1.34 -25.21
CA ARG A 53 -0.46 -0.45 -25.12
C ARG A 53 -0.42 0.30 -23.78
N LEU A 54 -0.89 -0.34 -22.70
CA LEU A 54 -0.97 0.28 -21.37
C LEU A 54 0.37 0.86 -20.93
N GLU A 55 1.47 0.17 -21.23
CA GLU A 55 2.82 0.66 -20.97
C GLU A 55 3.17 1.92 -21.78
N ASP A 56 2.66 2.07 -23.01
CA ASP A 56 2.89 3.27 -23.80
C ASP A 56 2.12 4.47 -23.24
N TYR A 57 0.90 4.25 -22.72
CA TYR A 57 0.15 5.29 -22.01
C TYR A 57 0.86 5.72 -20.73
N VAL A 58 1.39 4.75 -19.97
CA VAL A 58 2.18 5.03 -18.77
C VAL A 58 3.47 5.78 -19.14
N LYS A 59 4.18 5.37 -20.20
CA LYS A 59 5.39 6.07 -20.69
C LYS A 59 5.09 7.47 -21.22
N ARG A 60 3.92 7.71 -21.82
CA ARG A 60 3.50 9.05 -22.25
C ARG A 60 3.24 9.98 -21.06
N ALA A 61 2.62 9.46 -20.00
CA ALA A 61 2.38 10.21 -18.78
C ALA A 61 3.65 10.37 -17.92
N VAL A 62 4.51 9.34 -17.89
CA VAL A 62 5.73 9.26 -17.09
C VAL A 62 6.89 8.78 -17.98
N PRO A 63 7.63 9.70 -18.64
CA PRO A 63 8.70 9.35 -19.57
C PRO A 63 9.84 8.55 -18.93
N GLU A 64 10.10 8.81 -17.64
CA GLU A 64 11.11 8.11 -16.85
C GLU A 64 10.64 6.72 -16.36
N GLY A 65 9.37 6.38 -16.61
CA GLY A 65 8.72 5.18 -16.10
C GLY A 65 8.43 5.22 -14.60
N THR A 66 7.60 4.29 -14.15
CA THR A 66 7.34 4.07 -12.73
C THR A 66 8.43 3.18 -12.13
N ARG A 67 8.72 3.33 -10.83
CA ARG A 67 9.74 2.51 -10.15
C ARG A 67 9.42 1.01 -10.20
N ILE A 68 8.13 0.68 -10.26
CA ILE A 68 7.63 -0.68 -10.48
C ILE A 68 6.79 -0.65 -11.77
N PRO A 69 7.09 -1.47 -12.79
CA PRO A 69 6.27 -1.52 -13.99
C PRO A 69 4.86 -2.00 -13.66
N VAL A 70 3.86 -1.28 -14.16
CA VAL A 70 2.44 -1.53 -13.88
C VAL A 70 2.04 -2.95 -14.25
N ASN A 71 2.59 -3.49 -15.35
CA ASN A 71 2.36 -4.88 -15.75
C ASN A 71 2.78 -5.88 -14.66
N SER A 72 3.99 -5.75 -14.12
CA SER A 72 4.47 -6.64 -13.06
C SER A 72 3.66 -6.51 -11.78
N LEU A 73 3.19 -5.30 -11.44
CA LEU A 73 2.30 -5.11 -10.30
C LEU A 73 0.97 -5.84 -10.51
N ILE A 74 0.34 -5.71 -11.69
CA ILE A 74 -0.92 -6.40 -12.01
C ILE A 74 -0.76 -7.92 -11.95
N ILE A 75 0.30 -8.46 -12.55
CA ILE A 75 0.59 -9.90 -12.51
C ILE A 75 0.80 -10.38 -11.08
N PHE A 76 1.62 -9.67 -10.30
CA PHE A 76 1.88 -10.01 -8.89
C PHE A 76 0.59 -10.04 -8.06
N LEU A 77 -0.28 -9.03 -8.22
CA LEU A 77 -1.55 -8.96 -7.51
C LEU A 77 -2.51 -10.09 -7.91
N ALA A 78 -2.56 -10.40 -9.20
CA ALA A 78 -3.35 -11.49 -9.74
C ALA A 78 -2.88 -12.85 -9.19
N ASP A 79 -1.57 -13.11 -9.23
CA ASP A 79 -0.96 -14.34 -8.73
C ASP A 79 -1.17 -14.48 -7.21
N ALA A 80 -0.99 -13.41 -6.44
CA ALA A 80 -1.25 -13.41 -5.00
C ALA A 80 -2.72 -13.78 -4.68
N GLY A 81 -3.67 -13.22 -5.42
CA GLY A 81 -5.09 -13.54 -5.26
C GLY A 81 -5.42 -14.99 -5.60
N VAL A 82 -4.83 -15.52 -6.68
CA VAL A 82 -5.01 -16.93 -7.08
C VAL A 82 -4.41 -17.88 -6.04
N ILE A 83 -3.20 -17.60 -5.54
CA ILE A 83 -2.54 -18.39 -4.50
C ILE A 83 -3.37 -18.37 -3.21
N ALA A 84 -3.83 -17.21 -2.76
CA ALA A 84 -4.67 -17.09 -1.56
C ALA A 84 -5.96 -17.90 -1.69
N THR A 85 -6.64 -17.79 -2.84
CA THR A 85 -7.88 -18.53 -3.12
C THR A 85 -7.64 -20.04 -3.16
N SER A 86 -6.58 -20.48 -3.85
CA SER A 86 -6.23 -21.91 -3.93
C SER A 86 -5.90 -22.49 -2.55
N THR A 87 -5.15 -21.76 -1.74
CA THR A 87 -4.81 -22.14 -0.36
C THR A 87 -6.08 -22.30 0.47
N ALA A 88 -7.00 -21.35 0.38
CA ALA A 88 -8.27 -21.42 1.11
C ALA A 88 -9.13 -22.63 0.70
N ILE A 89 -9.12 -22.99 -0.59
CA ILE A 89 -9.81 -24.19 -1.09
C ILE A 89 -9.13 -25.47 -0.57
N VAL A 90 -7.80 -25.54 -0.62
CA VAL A 90 -7.04 -26.70 -0.11
C VAL A 90 -7.30 -26.90 1.39
N VAL A 91 -7.21 -25.83 2.19
CA VAL A 91 -7.49 -25.93 3.63
C VAL A 91 -8.91 -26.42 3.91
N ARG A 92 -9.90 -25.94 3.13
CA ARG A 92 -11.31 -26.37 3.25
C ARG A 92 -11.50 -27.87 2.99
N ILE A 93 -10.69 -28.48 2.12
CA ILE A 93 -10.75 -29.92 1.83
C ILE A 93 -10.31 -30.73 3.06
N PHE A 94 -9.30 -30.26 3.79
CA PHE A 94 -8.77 -30.95 4.98
C PHE A 94 -9.58 -30.67 6.24
N VAL A 95 -10.07 -29.44 6.40
CA VAL A 95 -10.83 -28.97 7.57
C VAL A 95 -12.16 -28.36 7.10
N PRO A 96 -13.20 -29.19 6.88
CA PRO A 96 -14.49 -28.72 6.35
C PRO A 96 -15.31 -27.93 7.39
N GLU A 97 -15.06 -28.19 8.67
CA GLU A 97 -15.63 -27.41 9.77
C GLU A 97 -14.85 -26.10 9.90
N TYR A 98 -15.42 -25.04 9.34
CA TYR A 98 -14.92 -23.68 9.49
C TYR A 98 -14.94 -23.29 10.97
N THR A 99 -13.87 -23.62 11.70
CA THR A 99 -13.67 -23.12 13.04
C THR A 99 -13.65 -21.60 13.00
N GLN A 100 -14.13 -20.96 14.07
CA GLN A 100 -14.12 -19.50 14.17
C GLN A 100 -12.70 -18.94 13.94
N ALA A 101 -11.69 -19.63 14.47
CA ALA A 101 -10.27 -19.31 14.25
C ALA A 101 -9.87 -19.27 12.77
N TYR A 102 -10.39 -20.18 11.93
CA TYR A 102 -10.09 -20.16 10.50
C TYR A 102 -10.74 -18.97 9.79
N ARG A 103 -11.98 -18.62 10.16
CA ARG A 103 -12.66 -17.42 9.62
C ARG A 103 -11.92 -16.15 9.99
N ASP A 104 -11.50 -16.05 11.25
CA ASP A 104 -10.75 -14.89 11.76
C ASP A 104 -9.39 -14.77 11.08
N LEU A 105 -8.68 -15.90 10.88
CA LEU A 105 -7.41 -15.95 10.15
C LEU A 105 -7.57 -15.49 8.70
N ILE A 106 -8.57 -16.01 7.99
CA ILE A 106 -8.83 -15.65 6.59
C ILE A 106 -9.22 -14.17 6.47
N ALA A 107 -10.08 -13.68 7.36
CA ALA A 107 -10.46 -12.27 7.41
C ALA A 107 -9.24 -11.38 7.65
N TYR A 108 -8.34 -11.78 8.55
CA TYR A 108 -7.08 -11.08 8.80
C TYR A 108 -6.16 -11.08 7.58
N ILE A 109 -5.98 -12.21 6.89
CA ILE A 109 -5.18 -12.30 5.66
C ILE A 109 -5.73 -11.37 4.58
N TYR A 110 -7.05 -11.34 4.37
CA TYR A 110 -7.66 -10.43 3.39
C TYR A 110 -7.48 -8.96 3.77
N ARG A 111 -7.57 -8.64 5.06
CA ARG A 111 -7.33 -7.29 5.56
C ARG A 111 -5.88 -6.85 5.32
N VAL A 112 -4.91 -7.68 5.71
CA VAL A 112 -3.47 -7.45 5.44
C VAL A 112 -3.24 -7.28 3.94
N GLY A 113 -3.77 -8.19 3.13
CA GLY A 113 -3.66 -8.14 1.67
C GLY A 113 -4.17 -6.81 1.13
N SER A 114 -5.38 -6.41 1.49
CA SER A 114 -5.98 -5.13 1.06
C SER A 114 -5.09 -3.93 1.38
N VAL A 115 -4.59 -3.83 2.62
CA VAL A 115 -3.70 -2.75 3.06
C VAL A 115 -2.40 -2.73 2.25
N VAL A 116 -1.79 -3.88 2.00
CA VAL A 116 -0.57 -3.99 1.18
C VAL A 116 -0.83 -3.55 -0.25
N VAL A 117 -1.90 -4.04 -0.88
CA VAL A 117 -2.26 -3.70 -2.26
C VAL A 117 -2.51 -2.19 -2.40
N LEU A 118 -3.32 -1.61 -1.52
CA LEU A 118 -3.63 -0.18 -1.52
C LEU A 118 -2.38 0.66 -1.27
N SER A 119 -1.47 0.22 -0.40
CA SER A 119 -0.21 0.91 -0.14
C SER A 119 0.71 0.90 -1.35
N MET A 120 0.86 -0.25 -2.03
CA MET A 120 1.63 -0.34 -3.27
C MET A 120 1.02 0.53 -4.37
N LEU A 121 -0.31 0.50 -4.52
CA LEU A 121 -1.01 1.32 -5.50
C LEU A 121 -0.81 2.81 -5.24
N THR A 122 -0.96 3.24 -3.98
CA THR A 122 -0.72 4.62 -3.55
C THR A 122 0.71 5.06 -3.88
N PHE A 123 1.69 4.20 -3.57
CA PHE A 123 3.09 4.48 -3.87
C PHE A 123 3.34 4.63 -5.38
N VAL A 124 2.80 3.74 -6.21
CA VAL A 124 2.95 3.82 -7.68
C VAL A 124 2.29 5.05 -8.26
N ILE A 125 1.09 5.41 -7.80
CA ILE A 125 0.37 6.60 -8.27
C ILE A 125 1.15 7.87 -7.92
N ILE A 126 1.65 7.97 -6.68
CA ILE A 126 2.40 9.16 -6.26
C ILE A 126 3.76 9.23 -6.95
N ASP A 127 4.49 8.11 -7.09
CA ASP A 127 5.75 8.06 -7.86
C ASP A 127 5.54 8.51 -9.31
N ALA A 128 4.47 8.01 -9.95
CA ALA A 128 4.09 8.43 -11.29
C ALA A 128 3.79 9.93 -11.35
N LEU A 129 3.01 10.46 -10.39
CA LEU A 129 2.65 11.88 -10.34
C LEU A 129 3.90 12.76 -10.19
N VAL A 130 4.79 12.42 -9.25
CA VAL A 130 6.02 13.15 -8.97
C VAL A 130 6.89 13.25 -10.22
N LYS A 131 7.08 12.13 -10.92
CA LYS A 131 7.90 12.07 -12.13
C LYS A 131 7.23 12.73 -13.34
N SER A 132 5.92 12.58 -13.49
CA SER A 132 5.18 13.16 -14.62
C SER A 132 5.26 14.69 -14.64
N MET A 133 5.24 15.32 -13.46
CA MET A 133 5.16 16.77 -13.34
C MET A 133 6.53 17.47 -13.37
N ARG A 134 7.65 16.73 -13.58
CA ARG A 134 9.03 17.25 -13.51
C ARG A 134 9.25 18.20 -12.33
N LEU A 135 8.75 17.77 -11.17
CA LEU A 135 8.65 18.61 -10.00
C LEU A 135 10.03 19.04 -9.49
N GLU A 136 10.11 20.26 -8.99
CA GLU A 136 11.27 20.68 -8.20
C GLU A 136 11.42 19.76 -6.97
N ARG A 137 12.67 19.57 -6.52
CA ARG A 137 13.00 18.76 -5.33
C ARG A 137 12.16 19.12 -4.10
N LYS A 138 11.73 20.38 -3.97
CA LYS A 138 10.88 20.83 -2.87
C LYS A 138 9.48 20.21 -2.91
N THR A 139 8.90 20.08 -4.11
CA THR A 139 7.58 19.49 -4.31
C THR A 139 7.63 17.96 -4.27
N GLU A 140 8.72 17.35 -4.71
CA GLU A 140 8.97 15.90 -4.54
C GLU A 140 8.91 15.48 -3.05
N ARG A 141 9.53 16.28 -2.16
CA ARG A 141 9.47 16.05 -0.71
C ARG A 141 8.06 16.15 -0.15
N PHE A 142 7.25 17.08 -0.65
CA PHE A 142 5.84 17.20 -0.27
C PHE A 142 5.05 15.93 -0.60
N PHE A 143 5.14 15.46 -1.85
CA PHE A 143 4.45 14.24 -2.26
C PHE A 143 4.98 12.99 -1.53
N THR A 144 6.27 12.94 -1.20
CA THR A 144 6.82 11.88 -0.35
C THR A 144 6.20 11.90 1.04
N MET A 145 6.09 13.06 1.68
CA MET A 145 5.44 13.21 2.98
C MET A 145 3.95 12.86 2.92
N LEU A 146 3.25 13.27 1.85
CA LEU A 146 1.85 12.90 1.61
C LEU A 146 1.70 11.38 1.46
N SER A 147 2.59 10.72 0.70
CA SER A 147 2.58 9.27 0.54
C SER A 147 2.76 8.53 1.87
N LEU A 148 3.66 9.03 2.73
CA LEU A 148 3.91 8.45 4.04
C LEU A 148 2.65 8.53 4.92
N LEU A 149 1.96 9.67 4.93
CA LEU A 149 0.73 9.84 5.69
C LEU A 149 -0.41 8.95 5.17
N LEU A 150 -0.57 8.84 3.85
CA LEU A 150 -1.57 7.96 3.24
C LEU A 150 -1.29 6.48 3.54
N ILE A 151 -0.03 6.04 3.41
CA ILE A 151 0.36 4.67 3.78
C ILE A 151 0.14 4.43 5.26
N THR A 152 0.50 5.40 6.12
CA THR A 152 0.23 5.30 7.57
C THR A 152 -1.26 5.14 7.83
N LEU A 153 -2.11 5.93 7.17
CA LEU A 153 -3.57 5.82 7.29
C LEU A 153 -4.08 4.41 6.93
N LEU A 154 -3.53 3.79 5.90
CA LEU A 154 -3.86 2.40 5.52
C LEU A 154 -3.37 1.39 6.56
N LEU A 155 -2.18 1.59 7.15
CA LEU A 155 -1.62 0.73 8.18
C LEU A 155 -2.40 0.79 9.51
N ILE A 156 -3.10 1.88 9.81
CA ILE A 156 -3.99 1.97 10.98
C ILE A 156 -5.04 0.87 10.95
N ASP A 157 -5.52 0.53 9.76
CA ASP A 157 -6.47 -0.55 9.65
C ASP A 157 -5.83 -1.85 10.15
N LEU A 158 -4.58 -2.16 9.81
CA LEU A 158 -3.96 -3.38 10.28
C LEU A 158 -3.57 -3.39 11.77
N ALA A 159 -3.44 -2.21 12.39
CA ALA A 159 -3.02 -2.10 13.77
C ALA A 159 -4.04 -2.74 14.74
N ALA A 160 -3.54 -3.48 15.74
CA ALA A 160 -4.35 -4.06 16.80
C ALA A 160 -4.71 -3.03 17.90
N LEU A 161 -5.23 -1.88 17.46
CA LEU A 161 -5.67 -0.77 18.32
C LEU A 161 -7.19 -0.82 18.52
N SER A 162 -7.67 -0.19 19.60
CA SER A 162 -9.10 0.00 19.83
C SER A 162 -9.72 0.88 18.74
N SER A 163 -11.03 0.73 18.52
CA SER A 163 -11.77 1.49 17.50
C SER A 163 -11.65 3.00 17.70
N GLU A 164 -11.63 3.46 18.96
CA GLU A 164 -11.51 4.86 19.34
C GLU A 164 -10.12 5.41 18.97
N ILE A 165 -9.06 4.65 19.23
CA ILE A 165 -7.68 5.04 18.89
C ILE A 165 -7.52 5.09 17.37
N LYS A 166 -8.07 4.10 16.65
CA LYS A 166 -8.06 4.10 15.18
C LYS A 166 -8.75 5.33 14.60
N LEU A 167 -9.92 5.68 15.13
CA LEU A 167 -10.66 6.86 14.71
C LEU A 167 -9.88 8.15 14.99
N ALA A 168 -9.34 8.30 16.21
CA ALA A 168 -8.56 9.48 16.59
C ALA A 168 -7.32 9.65 15.69
N LEU A 169 -6.62 8.56 15.40
CA LEU A 169 -5.44 8.59 14.54
C LEU A 169 -5.81 8.84 13.07
N ALA A 170 -6.91 8.26 12.58
CA ALA A 170 -7.44 8.54 11.24
C ALA A 170 -7.81 10.02 11.07
N ILE A 171 -8.49 10.61 12.07
CA ILE A 171 -8.82 12.04 12.09
C ILE A 171 -7.54 12.88 12.15
N GLY A 172 -6.61 12.55 13.03
CA GLY A 172 -5.34 13.27 13.16
C GLY A 172 -4.53 13.29 11.86
N ILE A 173 -4.43 12.14 11.18
CA ILE A 173 -3.77 12.05 9.87
C ILE A 173 -4.55 12.81 8.81
N ALA A 174 -5.89 12.71 8.77
CA ALA A 174 -6.70 13.47 7.82
C ALA A 174 -6.52 14.98 7.97
N ILE A 175 -6.46 15.48 9.21
CA ILE A 175 -6.14 16.88 9.50
C ILE A 175 -4.72 17.21 9.03
N GLY A 176 -3.74 16.35 9.31
CA GLY A 176 -2.36 16.53 8.85
C GLY A 176 -2.22 16.59 7.32
N ILE A 177 -2.94 15.73 6.60
CA ILE A 177 -3.03 15.75 5.14
C ILE A 177 -3.67 17.05 4.66
N GLY A 178 -4.79 17.46 5.26
CA GLY A 178 -5.48 18.70 4.91
C GLY A 178 -4.60 19.93 5.12
N LEU A 179 -3.89 20.02 6.25
CA LEU A 179 -2.94 21.10 6.53
C LEU A 179 -1.77 21.11 5.56
N LEU A 180 -1.20 19.94 5.25
CA LEU A 180 -0.14 19.83 4.25
C LEU A 180 -0.58 20.35 2.89
N ILE A 181 -1.73 19.88 2.40
CA ILE A 181 -2.29 20.34 1.13
C ILE A 181 -2.59 21.85 1.18
N GLY A 182 -3.14 22.35 2.28
CA GLY A 182 -3.46 23.76 2.46
C GLY A 182 -2.21 24.66 2.43
N VAL A 183 -1.20 24.34 3.24
CA VAL A 183 0.07 25.08 3.28
C VAL A 183 0.80 24.99 1.95
N PHE A 184 0.83 23.80 1.33
CA PHE A 184 1.43 23.62 0.01
C PHE A 184 0.71 24.45 -1.05
N SER A 185 -0.63 24.45 -1.06
CA SER A 185 -1.42 25.25 -2.00
C SER A 185 -1.16 26.74 -1.80
N LEU A 186 -1.17 27.22 -0.56
CA LEU A 186 -0.88 28.62 -0.26
C LEU A 186 0.52 29.02 -0.74
N TRP A 187 1.52 28.18 -0.49
CA TRP A 187 2.87 28.42 -0.99
C TRP A 187 2.96 28.34 -2.53
N ALA A 188 2.29 27.39 -3.16
CA ALA A 188 2.32 27.20 -4.61
C ALA A 188 1.65 28.35 -5.37
N PHE A 189 0.56 28.92 -4.85
CA PHE A 189 -0.15 30.03 -5.47
C PHE A 189 0.40 31.40 -5.09
N PHE A 190 0.87 31.58 -3.85
CA PHE A 190 1.23 32.89 -3.31
C PHE A 190 2.70 33.04 -2.92
N GLY A 191 3.54 32.03 -3.21
CA GLY A 191 4.94 32.00 -2.78
C GLY A 191 5.75 33.22 -3.22
N GLU A 192 5.57 33.66 -4.46
CA GLU A 192 6.26 34.84 -5.00
C GLU A 192 5.83 36.14 -4.30
N GLN A 193 4.54 36.31 -4.03
CA GLN A 193 4.03 37.51 -3.35
C GLN A 193 4.46 37.54 -1.88
N ILE A 194 4.50 36.37 -1.23
CA ILE A 194 5.02 36.24 0.15
C ILE A 194 6.52 36.60 0.19
N ASP A 195 7.31 36.10 -0.76
CA ASP A 195 8.74 36.41 -0.84
C ASP A 195 9.00 37.91 -1.08
N LEU A 196 8.19 38.55 -1.94
CA LEU A 196 8.25 39.99 -2.18
C LEU A 196 7.95 40.78 -0.90
N LEU A 197 6.86 40.45 -0.20
CA LEU A 197 6.47 41.11 1.06
C LEU A 197 7.55 40.95 2.14
N LEU A 198 8.11 39.75 2.29
CA LEU A 198 9.18 39.47 3.26
C LEU A 198 10.45 40.27 2.97
N ARG A 199 10.81 40.44 1.69
CA ARG A 199 11.95 41.28 1.29
C ARG A 199 11.71 42.75 1.60
N THR A 200 10.51 43.27 1.33
CA THR A 200 10.15 44.67 1.63
C THR A 200 10.17 44.94 3.13
N LEU A 201 9.63 44.04 3.95
CA LEU A 201 9.64 44.17 5.41
C LEU A 201 11.06 44.15 5.98
N ARG A 202 11.89 43.21 5.52
CA ARG A 202 13.30 43.12 5.96
C ARG A 202 14.11 44.34 5.54
N SER A 203 13.88 44.87 4.33
CA SER A 203 14.55 46.10 3.88
C SER A 203 14.18 47.31 4.73
N LYS A 204 12.93 47.37 5.22
CA LYS A 204 12.45 48.45 6.07
C LYS A 204 13.07 48.39 7.46
N GLU A 205 13.17 47.20 8.04
CA GLU A 205 13.80 46.96 9.34
C GLU A 205 15.30 47.30 9.35
N ILE A 206 16.03 46.95 8.28
CA ILE A 206 17.46 47.30 8.13
C ILE A 206 17.65 48.82 7.94
N ALA A 207 16.73 49.50 7.26
CA ALA A 207 16.78 50.96 7.13
C ALA A 207 16.55 51.64 8.49
N GLU A 208 15.59 51.14 9.28
CA GLU A 208 15.27 51.66 10.62
C GLU A 208 16.34 51.37 11.67
N SER A 209 17.08 50.26 11.56
CA SER A 209 18.21 49.97 12.45
C SER A 209 19.41 50.85 12.14
N ARG A 210 19.67 51.10 10.85
CA ARG A 210 20.78 51.93 10.40
C ARG A 210 20.61 53.42 10.75
N ASP A 211 19.37 53.92 10.79
CA ASP A 211 19.05 55.28 11.24
C ASP A 211 19.17 55.44 12.77
N ARG A 212 18.98 54.34 13.53
CA ARG A 212 19.13 54.33 14.99
C ARG A 212 20.59 54.32 15.47
N ASP A 213 21.50 53.80 14.65
CA ASP A 213 22.93 53.72 14.94
C ASP A 213 23.74 54.91 14.40
N LEU A 214 23.08 55.90 13.78
CA LEU A 214 23.76 57.15 13.43
C LEU A 214 24.04 57.92 14.74
N PRO A 215 25.32 58.24 15.05
CA PRO A 215 25.61 59.11 16.17
C PRO A 215 24.90 60.44 15.91
N VAL A 216 24.01 60.83 16.83
CA VAL A 216 23.51 62.20 16.90
C VAL A 216 24.75 63.08 16.93
N SER A 217 25.05 63.77 15.83
CA SER A 217 26.10 64.75 15.81
C SER A 217 25.70 65.79 16.84
N SER A 218 26.37 65.74 17.99
CA SER A 218 26.42 66.84 18.93
C SER A 218 27.17 67.96 18.22
N GLU A 219 26.46 68.71 17.37
CA GLU A 219 26.84 70.06 17.01
C GLU A 219 26.23 70.98 18.09
N ASP A 220 27.14 71.43 18.96
CA ASP A 220 27.20 72.68 19.75
C ASP A 220 25.92 73.26 20.39
#